data_AF-A0A4S4ZRW5-F1
#
_entry.id   AF-A0A4S4ZRW5-F1
#
_cell.length_a   1.000
_cell.length_b   1.000
_cell.length_c   1.000
_cell.angle_alpha   90.00
_cell.angle_beta   90.00
_cell.angle_gamma   90.00
#
_symmetry.space_group_name_H-M   'P 1'
#
loop_
_entity.id
_entity.type
_entity.pdbx_description
1 polymer ?
#
loop_
_entity_poly.entity_id
_entity_poly.type
_entity_poly.pdbx_seq_one_letter_code
_entity_poly.pdbx_strand_id
1 'polypeptide(L)'
;HREVTRSGDGRRAASSTCGYDVVVDGIVGIGGRPGLRPAAAAVLDALAGIPVVAVDLPSGVDADTGELEGPHVTADLTVTFGTHKPCHLADPAAAACGAIHLVDIGLDLPEALLEALQPSDVAALLPRPVPDAHKYTRGVVGVRAGSATYPGAALLSVSGAACGLAGMVRYDGDDPVLDLVRAAHPEVVGPGRVQAWVVGSGSAA
;
A
#
# COMPACT_ATOMS: atom_id res chain seq x y z
N HIS A 1 26.20 7.27 24.30
CA HIS A 1 26.89 7.17 23.00
C HIS A 1 28.01 6.15 23.08
N ARG A 2 27.75 4.90 22.70
CA ARG A 2 28.79 3.93 22.34
C ARG A 2 28.46 3.47 20.92
N GLU A 3 29.29 3.91 20.00
CA GLU A 3 29.25 3.52 18.59
C GLU A 3 29.90 2.14 18.46
N VAL A 4 29.21 1.17 17.87
CA VAL A 4 29.79 -0.13 17.57
C VAL A 4 30.31 -0.09 16.13
N THR A 5 31.54 0.37 15.97
CA THR A 5 32.32 0.12 14.75
C THR A 5 32.82 -1.32 14.76
N ARG A 6 32.47 -2.11 13.73
CA ARG A 6 33.04 -3.46 13.53
C ARG A 6 34.52 -3.38 13.16
N SER A 7 35.38 -4.04 13.94
CA SER A 7 36.62 -4.67 13.47
C SER A 7 36.51 -6.17 13.74
N GLY A 8 36.82 -7.00 12.76
CA GLY A 8 36.70 -8.46 12.86
C GLY A 8 37.57 -9.07 13.96
N ASP A 9 36.99 -9.91 14.80
CA ASP A 9 37.44 -11.28 15.10
C ASP A 9 36.37 -11.97 15.97
N GLY A 10 36.21 -13.28 15.80
CA GLY A 10 35.12 -14.05 16.38
C GLY A 10 35.21 -14.19 17.91
N ARG A 11 34.16 -13.77 18.63
CA ARG A 11 33.78 -14.31 19.94
C ARG A 11 32.28 -14.16 20.16
N ARG A 12 31.59 -15.30 20.38
CA ARG A 12 30.22 -15.35 20.87
C ARG A 12 30.18 -14.81 22.31
N ALA A 13 29.29 -13.86 22.58
CA ALA A 13 28.87 -13.51 23.92
C ALA A 13 27.34 -13.54 23.95
N ALA A 14 26.80 -14.39 24.82
CA ALA A 14 25.38 -14.49 25.11
C ALA A 14 25.00 -13.53 26.26
N SER A 15 23.81 -12.96 26.14
CA SER A 15 22.97 -12.38 27.20
C SER A 15 23.54 -11.18 27.99
N SER A 16 23.34 -9.99 27.43
CA SER A 16 22.96 -8.81 28.21
C SER A 16 21.81 -8.15 27.48
N THR A 17 20.63 -8.06 28.09
CA THR A 17 19.56 -7.17 27.64
C THR A 17 20.15 -5.76 27.59
N CYS A 18 20.46 -5.32 26.38
CA CYS A 18 21.35 -4.21 26.14
C CYS A 18 20.62 -2.88 26.41
N GLY A 19 21.30 -1.96 27.10
CA GLY A 19 20.80 -0.61 27.38
C GLY A 19 20.87 0.32 26.17
N TYR A 20 20.35 -0.13 25.03
CA TYR A 20 20.15 0.71 23.86
C TYR A 20 18.68 1.07 23.74
N ASP A 21 18.42 2.35 23.54
CA ASP A 21 17.06 2.87 23.37
C ASP A 21 16.58 2.78 21.90
N VAL A 22 17.52 2.66 20.96
CA VAL A 22 17.25 2.60 19.52
C VAL A 22 18.38 1.88 18.78
N VAL A 23 18.02 1.16 17.72
CA VAL A 23 18.94 0.55 16.76
C VAL A 23 18.85 1.34 15.46
N VAL A 24 20.00 1.72 14.89
CA VAL A 24 20.05 2.32 13.55
C VAL A 24 20.55 1.28 12.58
N ASP A 25 19.71 0.91 11.63
CA ASP A 25 20.07 0.02 10.54
C ASP A 25 20.66 0.81 9.36
N GLY A 26 21.93 0.53 9.07
CA GLY A 26 22.64 0.99 7.88
C GLY A 26 23.55 -0.10 7.34
N ILE A 27 23.13 -1.37 7.46
CA ILE A 27 23.95 -2.54 7.08
C ILE A 27 24.11 -2.61 5.55
N VAL A 28 23.03 -2.39 4.80
CA VAL A 28 23.01 -2.26 3.33
C VAL A 28 21.95 -1.25 2.89
N GLY A 29 22.26 -0.39 1.91
CA GLY A 29 21.30 0.52 1.27
C GLY A 29 20.80 -0.03 -0.08
N ILE A 30 20.42 0.84 -1.02
CA ILE A 30 19.92 0.49 -2.38
C ILE A 30 20.81 -0.45 -3.23
N GLY A 31 22.10 -0.59 -2.91
CA GLY A 31 23.00 -1.54 -3.58
C GLY A 31 23.01 -2.94 -2.95
N GLY A 32 22.19 -3.17 -1.92
CA GLY A 32 22.07 -4.43 -1.22
C GLY A 32 21.38 -5.51 -2.06
N ARG A 33 21.69 -6.77 -1.76
CA ARG A 33 20.89 -7.90 -2.25
C ARG A 33 19.88 -8.29 -1.17
N PRO A 34 18.72 -8.82 -1.54
CA PRO A 34 17.80 -9.43 -0.60
C PRO A 34 18.50 -10.45 0.32
N GLY A 35 18.10 -10.45 1.59
CA GLY A 35 18.62 -11.34 2.61
C GLY A 35 19.85 -10.83 3.34
N LEU A 36 19.78 -10.86 4.67
CA LEU A 36 20.90 -10.60 5.55
C LEU A 36 21.82 -11.81 5.62
N ARG A 37 23.13 -11.53 5.71
CA ARG A 37 24.12 -12.56 6.05
C ARG A 37 23.83 -13.11 7.46
N PRO A 38 24.12 -14.39 7.75
CA PRO A 38 23.81 -15.00 9.04
C PRO A 38 24.34 -14.23 10.26
N ALA A 39 25.52 -13.61 10.15
CA ALA A 39 26.09 -12.80 11.23
C ALA A 39 25.35 -11.48 11.47
N ALA A 40 24.70 -10.90 10.45
CA ALA A 40 23.86 -9.72 10.60
C ALA A 40 22.50 -10.10 11.21
N ALA A 41 21.89 -11.19 10.72
CA ALA A 41 20.65 -11.73 11.29
C ALA A 41 20.80 -12.03 12.79
N ALA A 42 21.89 -12.70 13.21
CA ALA A 42 22.13 -13.01 14.62
C ALA A 42 22.29 -11.76 15.52
N VAL A 43 22.76 -10.63 14.96
CA VAL A 43 22.83 -9.36 15.70
C VAL A 43 21.44 -8.77 15.85
N LEU A 44 20.63 -8.80 14.79
CA LEU A 44 19.25 -8.31 14.84
C LEU A 44 18.43 -9.11 15.87
N ASP A 45 18.55 -10.44 15.87
CA ASP A 45 17.89 -11.31 16.85
C ASP A 45 18.27 -10.96 18.30
N ALA A 46 19.53 -10.58 18.53
CA ALA A 46 20.02 -10.20 19.86
C ALA A 46 19.52 -8.81 20.33
N LEU A 47 19.00 -8.00 19.41
CA LEU A 47 18.46 -6.65 19.65
C LEU A 47 16.93 -6.62 19.58
N ALA A 48 16.28 -7.78 19.53
CA ALA A 48 14.82 -7.89 19.44
C ALA A 48 14.13 -7.13 20.59
N GLY A 49 13.08 -6.39 20.26
CA GLY A 49 12.29 -5.58 21.19
C GLY A 49 12.80 -4.15 21.39
N ILE A 50 13.88 -3.75 20.72
CA ILE A 50 14.37 -2.36 20.69
C ILE A 50 13.90 -1.71 19.38
N PRO A 51 13.39 -0.47 19.41
CA PRO A 51 12.97 0.22 18.19
C PRO A 51 14.09 0.33 17.16
N VAL A 52 13.76 0.10 15.89
CA VAL A 52 14.71 0.13 14.77
C VAL A 52 14.40 1.27 13.82
N VAL A 53 15.40 2.08 13.52
CA VAL A 53 15.37 3.12 12.48
C VAL A 53 16.23 2.67 11.30
N ALA A 54 15.63 2.40 10.15
CA ALA A 54 16.35 2.10 8.93
C ALA A 54 16.77 3.36 8.18
N VAL A 55 17.99 3.35 7.67
CA VAL A 55 18.53 4.39 6.80
C VAL A 55 18.34 3.95 5.36
N ASP A 56 17.64 4.77 4.59
CA ASP A 56 17.24 4.57 3.19
C ASP A 56 16.17 3.49 2.97
N LEU A 57 16.44 2.26 3.40
CA LEU A 57 15.53 1.11 3.36
C LEU A 57 15.98 0.05 4.38
N PRO A 58 15.08 -0.81 4.89
CA PRO A 58 15.47 -1.88 5.80
C PRO A 58 16.43 -2.87 5.14
N SER A 59 17.53 -3.18 5.80
CA SER A 59 18.56 -4.06 5.25
C SER A 59 18.03 -5.47 4.97
N GLY A 60 18.35 -5.98 3.78
CA GLY A 60 17.93 -7.31 3.33
C GLY A 60 16.60 -7.33 2.56
N VAL A 61 15.99 -6.18 2.27
CA VAL A 61 14.86 -6.08 1.33
C VAL A 61 15.34 -5.80 -0.10
N ASP A 62 14.59 -6.24 -1.10
CA ASP A 62 14.79 -5.78 -2.48
C ASP A 62 14.22 -4.37 -2.66
N ALA A 63 15.03 -3.41 -3.11
CA ALA A 63 14.61 -2.02 -3.24
C ALA A 63 13.56 -1.79 -4.35
N ASP A 64 13.68 -2.54 -5.45
CA ASP A 64 12.95 -2.30 -6.70
C ASP A 64 11.69 -3.16 -6.82
N THR A 65 11.73 -4.39 -6.30
CA THR A 65 10.58 -5.32 -6.37
C THR A 65 9.76 -5.33 -5.08
N GLY A 66 10.37 -5.00 -3.94
CA GLY A 66 9.76 -5.18 -2.63
C GLY A 66 9.68 -6.64 -2.17
N GLU A 67 10.34 -7.57 -2.89
CA GLU A 67 10.44 -8.96 -2.47
C GLU A 67 11.35 -9.12 -1.26
N LEU A 68 11.03 -10.11 -0.43
CA LEU A 68 11.78 -10.44 0.78
C LEU A 68 12.33 -11.87 0.64
N GLU A 69 13.63 -11.98 0.37
CA GLU A 69 14.30 -13.28 0.35
C GLU A 69 15.15 -13.47 1.62
N GLY A 70 14.66 -14.26 2.56
CA GLY A 70 15.39 -14.59 3.79
C GLY A 70 15.31 -13.51 4.88
N PRO A 71 16.24 -13.54 5.85
CA PRO A 71 16.20 -12.62 7.00
C PRO A 71 16.39 -11.18 6.56
N HIS A 72 15.60 -10.26 7.10
CA HIS A 72 15.66 -8.82 6.79
C HIS A 72 15.33 -8.02 8.05
N VAL A 73 15.63 -6.72 8.01
CA VAL A 73 15.25 -5.80 9.07
C VAL A 73 13.77 -5.44 8.95
N THR A 74 13.06 -5.44 10.08
CA THR A 74 11.76 -4.79 10.23
C THR A 74 11.98 -3.52 11.03
N ALA A 75 11.70 -2.37 10.42
CA ALA A 75 11.90 -1.06 11.01
C ALA A 75 10.59 -0.51 11.61
N ASP A 76 10.72 0.28 12.67
CA ASP A 76 9.64 1.13 13.18
C ASP A 76 9.55 2.45 12.39
N LEU A 77 10.70 2.92 11.89
CA LEU A 77 10.84 4.12 11.07
C LEU A 77 11.91 3.88 9.99
N THR A 78 11.63 4.25 8.74
CA THR A 78 12.61 4.33 7.66
C THR A 78 12.80 5.80 7.27
N VAL A 79 14.03 6.29 7.32
CA VAL A 79 14.39 7.62 6.82
C VAL A 79 15.02 7.45 5.45
N THR A 80 14.32 7.86 4.39
CA THR A 80 14.80 7.73 3.01
C THR A 80 15.11 9.08 2.37
N PHE A 81 15.86 9.07 1.27
CA PHE A 81 16.41 10.27 0.65
C PHE A 81 16.04 10.39 -0.81
N GLY A 82 15.76 11.62 -1.24
CA GLY A 82 15.49 12.00 -2.63
C GLY A 82 14.11 11.58 -3.13
N THR A 83 13.80 10.29 -3.10
CA THR A 83 12.48 9.75 -3.45
C THR A 83 12.18 8.44 -2.73
N HIS A 84 10.91 8.05 -2.75
CA HIS A 84 10.47 6.72 -2.34
C HIS A 84 10.95 5.67 -3.35
N LYS A 85 11.27 4.49 -2.85
CA LYS A 85 11.58 3.30 -3.64
C LYS A 85 10.37 2.36 -3.63
N PRO A 86 10.17 1.50 -4.63
CA PRO A 86 9.05 0.57 -4.66
C PRO A 86 8.86 -0.24 -3.37
N CYS A 87 9.96 -0.69 -2.75
CA CYS A 87 9.92 -1.43 -1.48
C CYS A 87 9.27 -0.68 -0.31
N HIS A 88 9.20 0.65 -0.35
CA HIS A 88 8.55 1.47 0.67
C HIS A 88 7.02 1.41 0.58
N LEU A 89 6.49 1.05 -0.59
CA LEU A 89 5.08 1.21 -0.92
C LEU A 89 4.40 -0.09 -1.35
N ALA A 90 5.18 -1.09 -1.78
CA ALA A 90 4.69 -2.39 -2.21
C ALA A 90 4.92 -3.45 -1.14
N ASP A 91 3.86 -4.19 -0.82
CA ASP A 91 3.97 -5.40 0.00
C ASP A 91 4.73 -6.51 -0.77
N PRO A 92 5.49 -7.36 -0.06
CA PRO A 92 5.57 -7.44 1.40
C PRO A 92 6.58 -6.48 2.08
N ALA A 93 7.51 -5.85 1.36
CA ALA A 93 8.53 -4.99 1.97
C ALA A 93 7.99 -3.72 2.64
N ALA A 94 6.86 -3.17 2.17
CA ALA A 94 6.26 -1.99 2.78
C ALA A 94 5.95 -2.20 4.27
N ALA A 95 5.47 -3.41 4.64
CA ALA A 95 5.24 -3.78 6.03
C ALA A 95 6.53 -3.83 6.88
N ALA A 96 7.70 -4.02 6.25
CA ALA A 96 8.99 -4.03 6.92
C ALA A 96 9.58 -2.61 7.11
N CYS A 97 9.04 -1.59 6.42
CA CYS A 97 9.58 -0.24 6.43
C CYS A 97 9.09 0.62 7.62
N GLY A 98 8.00 0.22 8.28
CA GLY A 98 7.38 1.02 9.33
C GLY A 98 6.89 2.38 8.82
N ALA A 99 6.95 3.41 9.65
CA ALA A 99 6.69 4.78 9.19
C ALA A 99 7.81 5.24 8.25
N ILE A 100 7.49 5.98 7.18
CA ILE A 100 8.51 6.47 6.23
C ILE A 100 8.63 7.98 6.34
N HIS A 101 9.87 8.45 6.49
CA HIS A 101 10.23 9.86 6.47
C HIS A 101 11.13 10.13 5.27
N LEU A 102 10.59 10.81 4.26
CA LEU A 102 11.35 11.25 3.09
C LEU A 102 12.06 12.57 3.41
N VAL A 103 13.39 12.55 3.29
CA VAL A 103 14.24 13.72 3.38
C VAL A 103 14.61 14.17 1.97
N ASP A 104 14.20 15.39 1.63
CA ASP A 104 14.68 16.06 0.42
C ASP A 104 16.14 16.47 0.60
N ILE A 105 16.97 16.02 -0.33
CA ILE A 105 18.42 16.28 -0.37
C ILE A 105 18.83 17.12 -1.58
N GLY A 106 17.86 17.74 -2.27
CA GLY A 106 18.10 18.64 -3.40
C GLY A 106 18.56 17.93 -4.67
N LEU A 107 18.04 16.73 -4.94
CA LEU A 107 18.33 15.99 -6.17
C LEU A 107 17.36 16.41 -7.28
N ASP A 108 17.91 16.70 -8.46
CA ASP A 108 17.13 16.81 -9.70
C ASP A 108 16.86 15.39 -10.22
N LEU A 109 15.64 14.90 -9.99
CA LEU A 109 15.19 13.58 -10.43
C LEU A 109 14.53 13.65 -11.82
N PRO A 110 14.66 12.60 -12.65
CA PRO A 110 13.90 12.50 -13.90
C PRO A 110 12.40 12.35 -13.60
N GLU A 111 11.59 12.44 -14.67
CA GLU A 111 10.15 12.15 -14.58
C GLU A 111 9.91 10.76 -13.99
N ALA A 112 8.98 10.67 -13.04
CA ALA A 112 8.71 9.45 -12.33
C ALA A 112 7.98 8.45 -13.24
N LEU A 113 8.45 7.20 -13.25
CA LEU A 113 7.75 6.10 -13.92
C LEU A 113 6.50 5.64 -13.16
N LEU A 114 6.47 5.90 -11.85
CA LEU A 114 5.40 5.53 -10.94
C LEU A 114 5.25 6.62 -9.88
N GLU A 115 4.00 6.95 -9.54
CA GLU A 115 3.68 7.94 -8.53
C GLU A 115 2.75 7.35 -7.47
N ALA A 116 2.97 7.74 -6.22
CA ALA A 116 2.14 7.36 -5.09
C ALA A 116 1.26 8.53 -4.68
N LEU A 117 -0.01 8.49 -5.07
CA LEU A 117 -0.95 9.59 -4.82
C LEU A 117 -1.07 9.89 -3.33
N GLN A 118 -0.84 11.15 -2.99
CA GLN A 118 -1.11 11.72 -1.68
C GLN A 118 -2.55 12.26 -1.61
N PRO A 119 -3.08 12.51 -0.41
CA PRO A 119 -4.44 13.07 -0.26
C PRO A 119 -4.71 14.34 -1.07
N SER A 120 -3.71 15.20 -1.23
CA SER A 120 -3.80 16.41 -2.08
C SER A 120 -3.97 16.08 -3.56
N ASP A 121 -3.27 15.05 -4.05
CA ASP A 121 -3.29 14.65 -5.45
C ASP A 121 -4.65 14.07 -5.78
N VAL A 122 -5.19 13.22 -4.89
CA VAL A 122 -6.55 12.70 -4.99
C VAL A 122 -7.56 13.86 -5.01
N ALA A 123 -7.43 14.84 -4.12
CA ALA A 123 -8.32 16.00 -4.09
C ALA A 123 -8.26 16.87 -5.35
N ALA A 124 -7.10 16.92 -6.02
CA ALA A 124 -6.91 17.62 -7.29
C ALA A 124 -7.47 16.85 -8.49
N LEU A 125 -7.35 15.51 -8.47
CA LEU A 125 -7.83 14.63 -9.53
C LEU A 125 -9.35 14.42 -9.50
N LEU A 126 -9.99 14.54 -8.34
CA LEU A 126 -11.43 14.33 -8.18
C LEU A 126 -12.24 15.44 -8.90
N PRO A 127 -13.09 15.08 -9.88
CA PRO A 127 -13.93 16.06 -10.58
C PRO A 127 -14.88 16.79 -9.62
N ARG A 128 -14.94 18.12 -9.74
CA ARG A 128 -15.92 18.94 -9.01
C ARG A 128 -17.13 19.21 -9.90
N PRO A 129 -18.35 18.79 -9.50
CA PRO A 129 -19.55 19.09 -10.27
C PRO A 129 -19.75 20.61 -10.41
N VAL A 130 -19.97 21.06 -11.65
CA VAL A 130 -20.36 22.43 -11.98
C VAL A 130 -21.87 22.65 -11.76
N PRO A 131 -22.37 23.89 -11.66
CA PRO A 131 -23.78 24.15 -11.32
C PRO A 131 -24.83 23.53 -12.27
N ASP A 132 -24.49 23.32 -13.54
CA ASP A 132 -25.34 22.69 -14.55
C ASP A 132 -25.09 21.17 -14.69
N ALA A 133 -24.25 20.59 -13.83
CA ALA A 133 -24.00 19.16 -13.82
C ALA A 133 -25.26 18.36 -13.46
N HIS A 134 -25.54 17.32 -14.23
CA HIS A 134 -26.66 16.42 -14.05
C HIS A 134 -26.20 14.97 -14.12
N LYS A 135 -27.12 14.03 -13.82
CA LYS A 135 -26.82 12.60 -13.69
C LYS A 135 -26.10 11.93 -14.86
N TYR A 136 -26.10 12.52 -16.05
CA TYR A 136 -25.41 12.00 -17.24
C TYR A 136 -24.07 12.70 -17.48
N THR A 137 -23.94 14.00 -17.18
CA THR A 137 -22.66 14.71 -17.26
C THR A 137 -21.73 14.36 -16.09
N ARG A 138 -22.29 13.91 -14.97
CA ARG A 138 -21.56 13.32 -13.83
C ARG A 138 -21.16 11.85 -14.03
N GLY A 139 -21.45 11.26 -15.19
CA GLY A 139 -21.11 9.88 -15.49
C GLY A 139 -22.15 8.86 -15.02
N VAL A 140 -22.41 7.86 -15.87
CA VAL A 140 -23.23 6.69 -15.55
C VAL A 140 -22.32 5.48 -15.44
N VAL A 141 -22.27 4.86 -14.26
CA VAL A 141 -21.50 3.63 -14.02
C VAL A 141 -22.43 2.42 -14.00
N GLY A 142 -22.06 1.38 -14.74
CA GLY A 142 -22.67 0.06 -14.66
C GLY A 142 -21.90 -0.83 -13.71
N VAL A 143 -22.60 -1.54 -12.84
CA VAL A 143 -22.02 -2.51 -11.91
C VAL A 143 -22.53 -3.89 -12.29
N ARG A 144 -21.60 -4.79 -12.57
CA ARG A 144 -21.83 -6.23 -12.76
C ARG A 144 -20.91 -7.00 -11.84
N ALA A 145 -21.43 -7.29 -10.65
CA ALA A 145 -20.74 -7.99 -9.59
C ALA A 145 -21.76 -8.75 -8.75
N GLY A 146 -21.27 -9.77 -8.03
CA GLY A 146 -22.12 -10.65 -7.24
C GLY A 146 -22.94 -11.62 -8.08
N SER A 147 -23.58 -12.53 -7.35
CA SER A 147 -24.43 -13.61 -7.85
C SER A 147 -25.41 -13.99 -6.74
N ALA A 148 -26.34 -14.90 -7.02
CA ALA A 148 -27.21 -15.46 -5.99
C ALA A 148 -26.44 -16.03 -4.78
N THR A 149 -25.26 -16.62 -5.01
CA THR A 149 -24.39 -17.15 -3.95
C THR A 149 -23.65 -16.04 -3.20
N TYR A 150 -23.27 -14.97 -3.90
CA TYR A 150 -22.46 -13.87 -3.35
C TYR A 150 -23.11 -12.49 -3.56
N PRO A 151 -24.33 -12.25 -3.04
CA PRO A 151 -25.05 -11.00 -3.27
C PRO A 151 -24.36 -9.80 -2.59
N GLY A 152 -23.58 -10.04 -1.53
CA GLY A 152 -22.82 -9.00 -0.84
C GLY A 152 -21.83 -8.26 -1.73
N ALA A 153 -21.24 -8.94 -2.74
CA ALA A 153 -20.33 -8.30 -3.68
C ALA A 153 -21.04 -7.24 -4.55
N ALA A 154 -22.30 -7.51 -4.93
CA ALA A 154 -23.15 -6.53 -5.62
C ALA A 154 -23.41 -5.31 -4.73
N LEU A 155 -23.87 -5.54 -3.50
CA LEU A 155 -24.21 -4.49 -2.54
C LEU A 155 -23.03 -3.57 -2.24
N LEU A 156 -21.86 -4.13 -1.95
CA LEU A 156 -20.66 -3.36 -1.64
C LEU A 156 -20.17 -2.54 -2.85
N SER A 157 -20.18 -3.15 -4.04
CA SER A 157 -19.76 -2.46 -5.27
C SER A 157 -20.69 -1.29 -5.62
N VAL A 158 -22.00 -1.50 -5.47
CA VAL A 158 -23.02 -0.47 -5.68
C VAL A 158 -22.91 0.64 -4.63
N SER A 159 -22.78 0.28 -3.34
CA SER A 159 -22.55 1.25 -2.26
C SER A 159 -21.33 2.13 -2.54
N GLY A 160 -20.20 1.52 -2.92
CA GLY A 160 -18.97 2.24 -3.25
C GLY A 160 -19.15 3.20 -4.43
N ALA A 161 -19.84 2.75 -5.48
CA ALA A 161 -20.16 3.59 -6.64
C ALA A 161 -21.08 4.77 -6.28
N ALA A 162 -22.09 4.54 -5.42
CA ALA A 162 -23.06 5.54 -4.99
C ALA A 162 -22.45 6.59 -4.04
N CYS A 163 -21.46 6.21 -3.23
CA CYS A 163 -20.68 7.15 -2.40
C CYS A 163 -19.75 8.05 -3.22
N GLY A 164 -19.46 7.67 -4.47
CA GLY A 164 -18.57 8.40 -5.36
C GLY A 164 -19.22 9.58 -6.08
N LEU A 165 -18.54 10.05 -7.13
CA LEU A 165 -18.98 11.21 -7.91
C LEU A 165 -19.97 10.88 -9.03
N ALA A 166 -20.20 9.59 -9.30
CA ALA A 166 -21.07 9.11 -10.36
C ALA A 166 -22.47 9.75 -10.25
N GLY A 167 -23.00 10.19 -11.39
CA GLY A 167 -24.33 10.78 -11.46
C GLY A 167 -25.45 9.75 -11.42
N MET A 168 -25.16 8.52 -11.84
CA MET A 168 -26.11 7.41 -11.86
C MET A 168 -25.36 6.08 -11.75
N VAL A 169 -25.90 5.19 -10.91
CA VAL A 169 -25.44 3.80 -10.79
C VAL A 169 -26.50 2.89 -11.40
N ARG A 170 -26.08 2.02 -12.32
CA ARG A 170 -26.89 0.94 -12.85
C ARG A 170 -26.36 -0.39 -12.33
N TYR A 171 -27.26 -1.31 -12.00
CA TYR A 171 -26.88 -2.69 -11.70
C TYR A 171 -27.34 -3.62 -12.83
N ASP A 172 -26.42 -4.47 -13.28
CA ASP A 172 -26.64 -5.50 -14.30
C ASP A 172 -26.22 -6.85 -13.72
N GLY A 173 -27.21 -7.61 -13.23
CA GLY A 173 -27.04 -8.91 -12.59
C GLY A 173 -28.40 -9.61 -12.44
N ASP A 174 -28.40 -10.83 -11.90
CA ASP A 174 -29.61 -11.64 -11.78
C ASP A 174 -30.70 -10.92 -10.97
N ASP A 175 -31.97 -11.12 -11.36
CA ASP A 175 -33.14 -10.47 -10.74
C ASP A 175 -33.15 -10.57 -9.20
N PRO A 176 -32.88 -11.73 -8.56
CA PRO A 176 -32.86 -11.81 -7.10
C PRO A 176 -31.80 -10.91 -6.45
N VAL A 177 -30.67 -10.69 -7.12
CA VAL A 177 -29.60 -9.81 -6.61
C VAL A 177 -29.94 -8.35 -6.89
N LEU A 178 -30.53 -8.05 -8.05
CA LEU A 178 -31.03 -6.72 -8.36
C LEU A 178 -32.11 -6.27 -7.36
N ASP A 179 -32.99 -7.17 -6.95
CA ASP A 179 -34.01 -6.88 -5.94
C ASP A 179 -33.40 -6.58 -4.57
N LEU A 180 -32.37 -7.35 -4.16
CA LEU A 180 -31.61 -7.06 -2.94
C LEU A 180 -30.90 -5.71 -3.02
N VAL A 181 -30.28 -5.40 -4.17
CA VAL A 181 -29.64 -4.10 -4.41
C VAL A 181 -30.65 -2.98 -4.30
N ARG A 182 -31.82 -3.09 -4.92
CA ARG A 182 -32.87 -2.05 -4.86
C ARG A 182 -33.47 -1.88 -3.48
N ALA A 183 -33.56 -2.95 -2.69
CA ALA A 183 -34.01 -2.88 -1.31
C ALA A 183 -33.07 -2.05 -0.43
N ALA A 184 -31.75 -2.13 -0.67
CA ALA A 184 -30.74 -1.36 0.06
C ALA A 184 -30.46 0.02 -0.55
N HIS A 185 -30.54 0.13 -1.88
CA HIS A 185 -30.20 1.31 -2.69
C HIS A 185 -31.31 1.58 -3.72
N PRO A 186 -32.45 2.14 -3.30
CA PRO A 186 -33.60 2.37 -4.17
C PRO A 186 -33.32 3.35 -5.33
N GLU A 187 -32.25 4.15 -5.23
CA GLU A 187 -31.75 5.04 -6.29
C GLU A 187 -31.12 4.30 -7.48
N VAL A 188 -30.79 3.02 -7.32
CA VAL A 188 -30.13 2.22 -8.36
C VAL A 188 -31.12 1.78 -9.41
N VAL A 189 -30.79 2.08 -10.67
CA VAL A 189 -31.62 1.69 -11.81
C VAL A 189 -31.14 0.35 -12.38
N GLY A 190 -32.04 -0.34 -13.07
CA GLY A 190 -31.71 -1.61 -13.75
C GLY A 190 -30.78 -1.41 -14.96
N PRO A 191 -30.56 -2.49 -15.74
CA PRO A 191 -29.61 -2.49 -16.85
C PRO A 191 -29.92 -1.43 -17.91
N GLY A 192 -28.89 -0.99 -18.64
CA GLY A 192 -29.02 -0.02 -19.73
C GLY A 192 -27.70 0.62 -20.12
N ARG A 193 -27.74 1.73 -20.86
CA ARG A 193 -26.53 2.41 -21.33
C ARG A 193 -25.72 3.01 -20.17
N VAL A 194 -24.42 2.74 -20.19
CA VAL A 194 -23.44 3.25 -19.21
C VAL A 194 -22.25 3.85 -19.95
N GLN A 195 -21.43 4.62 -19.23
CA GLN A 195 -20.20 5.24 -19.75
C GLN A 195 -18.94 4.51 -19.24
N ALA A 196 -19.05 3.83 -18.11
CA ALA A 196 -18.00 2.99 -17.54
C ALA A 196 -18.62 1.76 -16.88
N TRP A 197 -17.83 0.69 -16.77
CA TRP A 197 -18.24 -0.57 -16.14
C TRP A 197 -17.33 -0.89 -14.95
N VAL A 198 -17.94 -1.34 -13.87
CA VAL A 198 -17.31 -2.07 -12.78
C VAL A 198 -17.74 -3.52 -12.93
N VAL A 199 -16.80 -4.38 -13.33
CA VAL A 199 -17.01 -5.83 -13.44
C VAL A 199 -16.08 -6.51 -12.45
N GLY A 200 -16.59 -7.43 -11.64
CA GLY A 200 -15.75 -7.98 -10.59
C GLY A 200 -16.32 -9.17 -9.82
N SER A 201 -15.92 -9.21 -8.55
CA SER A 201 -15.99 -10.39 -7.69
C SER A 201 -17.41 -10.95 -7.49
N GLY A 202 -17.47 -12.25 -7.17
CA GLY A 202 -18.71 -12.93 -6.83
C GLY A 202 -19.65 -13.17 -8.02
N SER A 203 -19.24 -12.83 -9.24
CA SER A 203 -19.99 -13.13 -10.46
C SER A 203 -20.10 -14.64 -10.66
N ALA A 204 -21.28 -15.12 -11.07
CA ALA A 204 -21.40 -16.47 -11.61
C ALA A 204 -20.61 -16.54 -12.91
N ALA A 205 -19.85 -17.63 -13.11
CA ALA A 205 -19.07 -17.87 -14.33
C ALA A 205 -19.96 -17.88 -15.59
#